data_AF-A0A962W5I8-F1
#
_entry.id   AF-A0A962W5I8-F1
#
_cell.length_a   1.000
_cell.length_b   1.000
_cell.length_c   1.000
_cell.angle_alpha   90.00
_cell.angle_beta   90.00
_cell.angle_gamma   90.00
#
_symmetry.space_group_name_H-M   'P 1'
#
loop_
_entity.id
_entity.type
_entity.pdbx_description
1 polymer ?
#
loop_
_entity_poly.entity_id
_entity_poly.type
_entity_poly.pdbx_seq_one_letter_code
_entity_poly.pdbx_strand_id
1 'polypeptide(L)'
;MNRSGVWVAACLLLASAVDAAPPQQAADGQWQLRISGHNSYLFGERDLGGGLRIPWEVVIQFVVQDGEYQAGSGRARWIDEVVPLSFPDAWFSCRQVDGTYLDSNLALHDTPRVRFPVFPVNGEIRNGLVQLQPGYEPPGNYLAITFACDTDNPLADAWFALAERGKQVMGKRQDAEKQRDGDRQRVRVREVAVLQPEARVEIPLQAGWTFAQGTQDDPHAFIYRLQRID
;
A
#
# COMPACT_ATOMS: atom_id res chain seq x y z
N MET A 1 -78.95 -15.75 35.56
CA MET A 1 -79.07 -16.13 34.13
C MET A 1 -79.76 -14.96 33.47
N ASN A 2 -79.21 -14.15 32.56
CA ASN A 2 -78.23 -14.38 31.49
C ASN A 2 -77.40 -13.10 31.29
N ARG A 3 -76.14 -13.25 30.86
CA ARG A 3 -75.14 -12.19 30.71
C ARG A 3 -75.35 -11.37 29.44
N SER A 4 -75.34 -10.04 29.60
CA SER A 4 -75.08 -9.07 28.52
C SER A 4 -73.57 -8.91 28.33
N GLY A 5 -73.18 -8.60 27.09
CA GLY A 5 -71.81 -8.64 26.61
C GLY A 5 -70.89 -7.54 27.14
N VAL A 6 -69.66 -7.54 26.61
CA VAL A 6 -68.91 -6.38 26.12
C VAL A 6 -67.65 -6.96 25.45
N TRP A 7 -67.46 -6.58 24.19
CA TRP A 7 -66.22 -6.77 23.44
C TRP A 7 -65.19 -5.75 23.92
N VAL A 8 -63.98 -6.18 24.26
CA VAL A 8 -62.85 -5.26 24.47
C VAL A 8 -61.82 -5.54 23.37
N ALA A 9 -61.66 -4.54 22.50
CA ALA A 9 -60.61 -4.47 21.50
C ALA A 9 -59.25 -4.38 22.21
N ALA A 10 -58.33 -5.28 21.87
CA ALA A 10 -56.94 -5.20 22.31
C ALA A 10 -56.18 -4.25 21.38
N CYS A 11 -55.74 -3.12 21.94
CA CYS A 11 -54.85 -2.17 21.28
C CYS A 11 -53.49 -2.80 20.95
N LEU A 12 -53.06 -2.61 19.70
CA LEU A 12 -51.68 -2.76 19.27
C LEU A 12 -50.75 -1.85 20.08
N LEU A 13 -49.72 -2.42 20.68
CA LEU A 13 -48.50 -1.70 21.05
C LEU A 13 -47.39 -2.16 20.10
N LEU A 14 -47.21 -1.38 19.03
CA LEU A 14 -46.00 -1.42 18.22
C LEU A 14 -44.87 -0.88 19.09
N ALA A 15 -44.04 -1.76 19.63
CA ALA A 15 -42.75 -1.37 20.18
C ALA A 15 -41.84 -0.98 19.01
N SER A 16 -41.75 0.32 18.72
CA SER A 16 -40.69 0.87 17.89
C SER A 16 -39.37 0.68 18.63
N ALA A 17 -38.61 -0.34 18.21
CA ALA A 17 -37.19 -0.41 18.52
C ALA A 17 -36.55 0.85 17.90
N VAL A 18 -36.20 1.80 18.77
CA VAL A 18 -35.36 2.93 18.40
C VAL A 18 -34.02 2.32 18.05
N ASP A 19 -33.71 2.33 16.75
CA ASP A 19 -32.41 1.97 16.21
C ASP A 19 -31.41 2.95 16.82
N ALA A 20 -30.74 2.53 17.88
CA ALA A 20 -29.72 3.33 18.53
C ALA A 20 -28.56 3.43 17.55
N ALA A 21 -28.43 4.59 16.89
CA ALA A 21 -27.19 4.95 16.23
C ALA A 21 -26.02 4.66 17.21
N PRO A 22 -24.96 3.96 16.78
CA PRO A 22 -23.86 3.65 17.68
C PRO A 22 -23.35 4.95 18.28
N PRO A 23 -23.10 5.00 19.60
CA PRO A 23 -22.81 6.26 20.29
C PRO A 23 -21.56 6.89 19.65
N GLN A 24 -21.67 8.14 19.22
CA GLN A 24 -20.54 8.93 18.73
C GLN A 24 -19.36 8.97 19.73
N GLN A 25 -19.61 8.70 21.01
CA GLN A 25 -18.58 8.51 22.06
C GLN A 25 -17.70 7.26 21.90
N ALA A 26 -18.12 6.24 21.12
CA ALA A 26 -17.29 5.05 20.90
C ALA A 26 -16.07 5.32 19.99
N ALA A 27 -16.11 6.44 19.26
CA ALA A 27 -15.09 6.86 18.31
C ALA A 27 -13.93 7.64 18.94
N ASP A 28 -14.17 8.36 20.03
CA ASP A 28 -13.16 9.23 20.65
C ASP A 28 -11.98 8.41 21.18
N GLY A 29 -10.77 8.89 20.94
CA GLY A 29 -9.53 8.27 21.38
C GLY A 29 -8.38 8.42 20.39
N GLN A 30 -7.27 7.76 20.72
CA GLN A 30 -6.11 7.64 19.84
C GLN A 30 -6.21 6.40 18.95
N TRP A 31 -6.01 6.61 17.66
CA TRP A 31 -6.14 5.58 16.64
C TRP A 31 -4.84 5.40 15.87
N GLN A 32 -4.60 4.17 15.43
CA GLN A 32 -3.50 3.80 14.55
C GLN A 32 -4.01 2.96 13.39
N LEU A 33 -3.76 3.44 12.18
CA LEU A 33 -3.85 2.66 10.95
C LEU A 33 -2.45 2.20 10.53
N ARG A 34 -2.22 0.89 10.58
CA ARG A 34 -1.00 0.26 10.07
C ARG A 34 -1.28 -0.34 8.69
N ILE A 35 -0.49 0.03 7.70
CA ILE A 35 -0.53 -0.50 6.35
C ILE A 35 0.80 -1.19 6.09
N SER A 36 0.77 -2.50 5.88
CA SER A 36 1.97 -3.30 5.61
C SER A 36 1.81 -4.02 4.28
N GLY A 37 2.85 -4.06 3.47
CA GLY A 37 2.78 -4.71 2.16
C GLY A 37 4.14 -4.94 1.55
N HIS A 38 4.16 -5.28 0.26
CA HIS A 38 5.37 -5.37 -0.54
C HIS A 38 5.13 -4.84 -1.95
N ASN A 39 6.23 -4.43 -2.58
CA ASN A 39 6.31 -4.14 -4.01
C ASN A 39 7.39 -5.03 -4.64
N SER A 40 7.07 -5.64 -5.78
CA SER A 40 8.02 -6.32 -6.65
C SER A 40 8.45 -5.36 -7.76
N TYR A 41 9.76 -5.14 -7.83
CA TYR A 41 10.45 -4.33 -8.84
C TYR A 41 11.10 -5.29 -9.81
N LEU A 42 10.58 -5.38 -11.03
CA LEU A 42 10.96 -6.40 -12.01
C LEU A 42 11.50 -5.76 -13.28
N PHE A 43 12.55 -6.35 -13.83
CA PHE A 43 13.03 -6.09 -15.18
C PHE A 43 12.87 -7.36 -16.02
N GLY A 44 11.88 -7.35 -16.91
CA GLY A 44 11.40 -8.55 -17.60
C GLY A 44 9.88 -8.63 -17.59
N GLU A 45 9.38 -9.82 -17.90
CA GLU A 45 7.97 -10.19 -17.76
C GLU A 45 7.79 -11.14 -16.58
N ARG A 46 6.54 -11.47 -16.25
CA ARG A 46 6.18 -12.31 -15.09
C ARG A 46 6.90 -13.66 -15.08
N ASP A 47 7.12 -14.25 -16.25
CA ASP A 47 7.68 -15.60 -16.38
C ASP A 47 9.13 -15.60 -16.90
N LEU A 48 9.66 -14.44 -17.30
CA LEU A 48 11.04 -14.26 -17.74
C LEU A 48 11.56 -12.89 -17.32
N GLY A 49 12.18 -12.83 -16.14
CA GLY A 49 12.69 -11.60 -15.56
C GLY A 49 13.37 -11.79 -14.21
N GLY A 50 14.15 -10.78 -13.81
CA GLY A 50 14.77 -10.70 -12.51
C GLY A 50 14.37 -9.42 -11.79
N GLY A 51 14.42 -9.43 -10.47
CA GLY A 51 14.12 -8.23 -9.70
C GLY A 51 14.24 -8.40 -8.20
N LEU A 52 13.58 -7.52 -7.47
CA LEU A 52 13.52 -7.51 -6.00
C LEU A 52 12.07 -7.39 -5.54
N ARG A 53 11.71 -8.11 -4.48
CA ARG A 53 10.53 -7.82 -3.66
C ARG A 53 10.98 -7.12 -2.39
N ILE A 54 10.39 -5.97 -2.12
CA ILE A 54 10.73 -5.16 -0.96
C ILE A 54 9.48 -4.94 -0.12
N PRO A 55 9.46 -5.45 1.12
CA PRO A 55 8.39 -5.16 2.06
C PRO A 55 8.50 -3.73 2.59
N TRP A 56 7.35 -3.15 2.91
CA TRP A 56 7.24 -1.78 3.40
C TRP A 56 6.10 -1.64 4.39
N GLU A 57 6.14 -0.54 5.13
CA GLU A 57 5.15 -0.20 6.14
C GLU A 57 4.86 1.30 6.14
N VAL A 58 3.58 1.63 6.27
CA VAL A 58 3.08 2.96 6.59
C VAL A 58 2.25 2.89 7.87
N VAL A 59 2.59 3.70 8.86
CA VAL A 59 1.84 3.82 10.12
C VAL A 59 1.28 5.24 10.19
N ILE A 60 -0.04 5.35 10.24
CA ILE A 60 -0.77 6.60 10.45
C ILE A 60 -1.36 6.58 11.86
N GLN A 61 -1.11 7.62 12.63
CA GLN A 61 -1.70 7.84 13.95
C GLN A 61 -2.52 9.12 13.92
N PHE A 62 -3.70 9.09 14.54
CA PHE A 62 -4.59 10.25 14.61
C PHE A 62 -5.45 10.23 15.87
N VAL A 63 -6.00 11.40 16.22
CA VAL A 63 -6.86 11.58 17.39
C VAL A 63 -8.27 11.96 16.93
N VAL A 64 -9.26 11.31 17.54
CA VAL A 64 -10.66 11.71 17.46
C VAL A 64 -11.08 12.20 18.84
N GLN A 65 -11.66 13.38 18.90
CA GLN A 65 -12.13 13.99 20.15
C GLN A 65 -13.44 14.71 19.89
N ASP A 66 -14.42 14.49 20.76
CA ASP A 66 -15.77 15.05 20.65
C ASP A 66 -16.43 14.72 19.29
N GLY A 67 -16.11 13.53 18.75
CA GLY A 67 -16.56 13.07 17.44
C GLY A 67 -15.85 13.70 16.23
N GLU A 68 -14.84 14.54 16.45
CA GLU A 68 -14.11 15.26 15.39
C GLU A 68 -12.67 14.78 15.24
N TYR A 69 -12.18 14.79 13.99
CA TYR A 69 -10.78 14.55 13.70
C TYR A 69 -9.94 15.76 14.12
N GLN A 70 -8.92 15.54 14.94
CA GLN A 70 -8.07 16.62 15.45
C GLN A 70 -6.81 16.79 14.60
N ALA A 71 -5.91 15.81 14.69
CA ALA A 71 -4.64 15.82 13.98
C ALA A 71 -4.20 14.38 13.73
N GLY A 72 -3.39 14.20 12.68
CA GLY A 72 -2.72 12.93 12.43
C GLY A 72 -1.39 13.10 11.73
N SER A 73 -0.60 12.05 11.85
CA SER A 73 0.72 11.96 11.26
C SER A 73 0.96 10.55 10.73
N GLY A 74 1.73 10.47 9.66
CA GLY A 74 2.13 9.23 9.03
C GLY A 74 3.63 9.06 9.08
N ARG A 75 4.08 7.81 9.17
CA ARG A 75 5.47 7.40 8.96
C ARG A 75 5.50 6.29 7.94
N ALA A 76 6.34 6.45 6.92
CA ALA A 76 6.56 5.45 5.88
C ALA A 76 8.01 4.97 5.90
N ARG A 77 8.21 3.66 5.75
CA ARG A 77 9.53 3.03 5.69
C ARG A 77 9.47 1.75 4.85
N TRP A 78 10.58 1.38 4.23
CA TRP A 78 10.76 -0.01 3.83
C TRP A 78 11.16 -0.85 5.05
N ILE A 79 11.01 -2.16 4.92
CA ILE A 79 11.50 -3.14 5.87
C ILE A 79 12.74 -3.76 5.22
N ASP A 80 13.86 -3.81 5.95
CA ASP A 80 15.17 -4.31 5.48
C ASP A 80 15.16 -5.85 5.32
N GLU A 81 14.28 -6.34 4.45
CA GLU A 81 14.08 -7.73 4.07
C GLU A 81 13.89 -7.80 2.56
N VAL A 82 14.92 -7.38 1.82
CA VAL A 82 14.92 -7.40 0.36
C VAL A 82 15.02 -8.84 -0.13
N VAL A 83 14.00 -9.31 -0.84
CA VAL A 83 13.93 -10.67 -1.37
C VAL A 83 14.27 -10.64 -2.87
N PRO A 84 15.35 -11.31 -3.33
CA PRO A 84 15.65 -11.40 -4.75
C PRO A 84 14.60 -12.26 -5.47
N LEU A 85 14.23 -11.86 -6.68
CA LEU A 85 13.30 -12.56 -7.55
C LEU A 85 14.00 -12.98 -8.85
N SER A 86 13.72 -14.20 -9.29
CA SER A 86 14.18 -14.73 -10.57
C SER A 86 13.08 -15.60 -11.17
N PHE A 87 12.73 -15.33 -12.42
CA PHE A 87 11.80 -16.12 -13.21
C PHE A 87 12.44 -16.42 -14.57
N PRO A 88 12.72 -17.68 -14.92
CA PRO A 88 12.67 -18.86 -14.08
C PRO A 88 13.60 -18.79 -12.86
N ASP A 89 13.38 -19.67 -11.90
CA ASP A 89 14.21 -19.74 -10.69
C ASP A 89 15.70 -19.90 -11.03
N ALA A 90 16.54 -19.20 -10.26
CA ALA A 90 18.00 -19.20 -10.37
C ALA A 90 18.60 -18.72 -11.71
N TRP A 91 17.80 -18.22 -12.65
CA TRP A 91 18.33 -17.62 -13.89
C TRP A 91 19.01 -16.27 -13.66
N PHE A 92 18.52 -15.49 -12.69
CA PHE A 92 18.99 -14.13 -12.42
C PHE A 92 19.42 -13.99 -10.96
N SER A 93 20.62 -13.49 -10.76
CA SER A 93 21.11 -13.05 -9.45
C SER A 93 20.85 -11.56 -9.30
N CYS A 94 19.86 -11.21 -8.49
CA CYS A 94 19.44 -9.84 -8.28
C CYS A 94 19.80 -9.34 -6.88
N ARG A 95 20.21 -8.08 -6.78
CA ARG A 95 20.52 -7.43 -5.50
C ARG A 95 20.23 -5.94 -5.56
N GLN A 96 19.93 -5.35 -4.40
CA GLN A 96 19.91 -3.90 -4.27
C GLN A 96 21.33 -3.36 -4.42
N VAL A 97 21.46 -2.20 -5.05
CA VAL A 97 22.74 -1.50 -5.23
C VAL A 97 22.52 -0.01 -4.99
N ASP A 98 23.55 0.70 -4.52
CA ASP A 98 23.48 2.16 -4.41
C ASP A 98 23.22 2.76 -5.78
N GLY A 99 22.45 3.85 -5.84
CA GLY A 99 22.19 4.57 -7.07
C GLY A 99 21.40 5.84 -6.83
N THR A 100 21.01 6.49 -7.91
CA THR A 100 20.29 7.76 -7.88
C THR A 100 19.09 7.74 -8.80
N TYR A 101 18.06 8.51 -8.49
CA TYR A 101 16.87 8.71 -9.31
C TYR A 101 16.61 10.21 -9.51
N LEU A 102 16.20 10.58 -10.72
CA LEU A 102 15.84 11.95 -11.10
C LEU A 102 14.31 12.10 -11.02
N ASP A 103 13.82 12.98 -10.14
CA ASP A 103 12.38 13.22 -10.02
C ASP A 103 11.82 14.15 -11.11
N SER A 104 10.50 14.38 -11.09
CA SER A 104 9.82 15.24 -12.07
C SER A 104 10.27 16.70 -12.04
N ASN A 105 10.90 17.15 -10.96
CA ASN A 105 11.44 18.50 -10.79
C ASN A 105 12.92 18.56 -11.17
N LEU A 106 13.47 17.50 -11.77
CA LEU A 106 14.87 17.36 -12.14
C LEU A 106 15.82 17.39 -10.92
N ALA A 107 15.33 17.05 -9.73
CA ALA A 107 16.16 16.86 -8.55
C ALA A 107 16.65 15.42 -8.49
N LEU A 108 17.96 15.26 -8.27
CA LEU A 108 18.60 13.97 -8.13
C LEU A 108 18.54 13.53 -6.66
N HIS A 109 18.13 12.30 -6.41
CA HIS A 109 18.05 11.72 -5.07
C HIS A 109 18.75 10.36 -5.02
N ASP A 110 19.43 10.07 -3.91
CA ASP A 110 19.99 8.75 -3.65
C ASP A 110 18.88 7.71 -3.43
N THR A 111 19.20 6.45 -3.73
CA THR A 111 18.32 5.28 -3.54
C THR A 111 19.03 4.23 -2.69
N PRO A 112 18.30 3.46 -1.86
CA PRO A 112 16.84 3.45 -1.70
C PRO A 112 16.30 4.71 -1.00
N ARG A 113 15.07 5.12 -1.34
CA ARG A 113 14.46 6.33 -0.79
C ARG A 113 12.95 6.21 -0.67
N VAL A 114 12.43 6.59 0.51
CA VAL A 114 11.04 6.96 0.69
C VAL A 114 10.90 8.46 0.48
N ARG A 115 9.96 8.92 -0.36
CA ARG A 115 9.78 10.35 -0.66
C ARG A 115 9.52 11.18 0.60
N PHE A 116 8.55 10.73 1.40
CA PHE A 116 8.17 11.35 2.67
C PHE A 116 8.19 10.31 3.80
N PRO A 117 9.31 10.19 4.54
CA PRO A 117 9.42 9.25 5.66
C PRO A 117 8.47 9.60 6.81
N VAL A 118 8.17 10.89 6.97
CA VAL A 118 7.17 11.43 7.89
C VAL A 118 6.32 12.45 7.15
N PHE A 119 5.01 12.43 7.35
CA PHE A 119 4.07 13.31 6.66
C PHE A 119 2.86 13.65 7.54
N PRO A 120 2.25 14.83 7.38
CA PRO A 120 0.99 15.15 8.06
C PRO A 120 -0.16 14.34 7.42
N VAL A 121 -1.19 14.07 8.21
CA VAL A 121 -2.42 13.44 7.72
C VAL A 121 -3.59 14.32 8.14
N ASN A 122 -4.39 14.71 7.16
CA ASN A 122 -5.66 15.37 7.38
C ASN A 122 -6.78 14.32 7.42
N GLY A 123 -7.89 14.66 8.07
CA GLY A 123 -9.04 13.78 8.07
C GLY A 123 -10.33 14.44 8.49
N GLU A 124 -11.40 13.69 8.33
CA GLU A 124 -12.75 14.09 8.71
C GLU A 124 -13.55 12.87 9.15
N ILE A 125 -14.43 13.04 10.13
CA ILE A 125 -15.37 12.01 10.59
C ILE A 125 -16.72 12.26 9.94
N ARG A 126 -17.25 11.26 9.23
CA ARG A 126 -18.58 11.31 8.61
C ARG A 126 -19.25 9.96 8.73
N ASN A 127 -20.44 9.92 9.34
CA ASN A 127 -21.27 8.73 9.45
C ASN A 127 -20.52 7.49 10.00
N GLY A 128 -19.67 7.68 11.01
CA GLY A 128 -18.87 6.58 11.60
C GLY A 128 -17.68 6.11 10.76
N LEU A 129 -17.41 6.77 9.62
CA LEU A 129 -16.21 6.59 8.83
C LEU A 129 -15.21 7.71 9.14
N VAL A 130 -13.93 7.37 9.15
CA VAL A 130 -12.84 8.35 9.07
C VAL A 130 -12.33 8.38 7.63
N GLN A 131 -12.32 9.57 7.06
CA GLN A 131 -11.60 9.82 5.82
C GLN A 131 -10.21 10.32 6.18
N LEU A 132 -9.18 9.67 5.64
CA LEU A 132 -7.79 10.05 5.85
C LEU A 132 -7.20 10.51 4.50
N GLN A 133 -6.61 11.69 4.50
CA GLN A 133 -5.92 12.28 3.37
C GLN A 133 -4.46 12.51 3.78
N PRO A 134 -3.51 11.72 3.26
CA PRO A 134 -2.10 12.02 3.43
C PRO A 134 -1.77 13.41 2.86
N GLY A 135 -0.87 14.13 3.53
CA GLY A 135 -0.47 15.51 3.22
C GLY A 135 0.41 15.67 1.99
N TYR A 136 0.19 14.87 0.97
CA TYR A 136 0.85 14.95 -0.33
C TYR A 136 -0.19 14.91 -1.45
N GLU A 137 0.02 15.71 -2.50
CA GLU A 137 -0.73 15.59 -3.76
C GLU A 137 -0.11 14.51 -4.66
N PRO A 138 -0.89 13.89 -5.56
CA PRO A 138 -0.39 12.95 -6.55
C PRO A 138 0.88 13.47 -7.26
N PRO A 139 1.94 12.65 -7.42
CA PRO A 139 1.94 11.18 -7.37
C PRO A 139 2.14 10.56 -5.96
N GLY A 140 1.89 11.30 -4.89
CA GLY A 140 1.86 10.75 -3.53
C GLY A 140 3.22 10.33 -2.97
N ASN A 141 3.22 9.39 -2.01
CA ASN A 141 4.44 8.82 -1.43
C ASN A 141 4.91 7.61 -2.25
N TYR A 142 6.22 7.40 -2.31
CA TYR A 142 6.80 6.32 -3.10
C TYR A 142 8.07 5.78 -2.45
N LEU A 143 8.44 4.57 -2.86
CA LEU A 143 9.74 3.95 -2.65
C LEU A 143 10.50 3.87 -3.98
N ALA A 144 11.60 4.61 -4.06
CA ALA A 144 12.54 4.59 -5.16
C ALA A 144 13.72 3.69 -4.82
N ILE A 145 14.12 2.82 -5.74
CA ILE A 145 15.26 1.91 -5.56
C ILE A 145 16.15 1.84 -6.80
N THR A 146 17.38 1.41 -6.59
CA THR A 146 18.24 0.88 -7.65
C THR A 146 18.56 -0.57 -7.34
N PHE A 147 18.40 -1.44 -8.34
CA PHE A 147 18.80 -2.84 -8.24
C PHE A 147 19.61 -3.26 -9.45
N ALA A 148 20.41 -4.31 -9.30
CA ALA A 148 21.11 -4.93 -10.40
C ALA A 148 20.75 -6.40 -10.46
N CYS A 149 20.53 -6.91 -11.67
CA CYS A 149 20.40 -8.32 -11.95
C CYS A 149 21.49 -8.74 -12.92
N ASP A 150 22.13 -9.87 -12.65
CA ASP A 150 23.09 -10.49 -13.55
C ASP A 150 22.77 -11.96 -13.82
N THR A 151 23.18 -12.41 -14.99
CA THR A 151 23.06 -13.80 -15.43
C THR A 151 24.27 -14.18 -16.29
N ASP A 152 24.74 -15.40 -16.12
CA ASP A 152 25.71 -16.09 -16.96
C ASP A 152 25.04 -17.23 -17.75
N ASN A 153 23.72 -17.35 -17.66
CA ASN A 153 22.96 -18.40 -18.31
C ASN A 153 22.79 -18.08 -19.81
N PRO A 154 23.39 -18.84 -20.73
CA PRO A 154 23.25 -18.60 -22.17
C PRO A 154 21.80 -18.81 -22.66
N LEU A 155 20.97 -19.55 -21.91
CA LEU A 155 19.55 -19.70 -22.22
C LEU A 155 18.75 -18.42 -21.94
N ALA A 156 19.30 -17.49 -21.17
CA ALA A 156 18.71 -16.19 -20.88
C ALA A 156 19.10 -15.11 -21.91
N ASP A 157 19.74 -15.47 -23.02
CA ASP A 157 20.29 -14.52 -24.00
C ASP A 157 19.26 -13.52 -24.55
N ALA A 158 18.00 -13.92 -24.67
CA ALA A 158 16.91 -13.07 -25.16
C ALA A 158 16.29 -12.16 -24.08
N TRP A 159 16.71 -12.28 -22.81
CA TRP A 159 16.08 -11.59 -21.68
C TRP A 159 16.07 -10.07 -21.83
N PHE A 160 17.20 -9.44 -22.16
CA PHE A 160 17.24 -7.97 -22.33
C PHE A 160 16.23 -7.49 -23.37
N ALA A 161 16.14 -8.18 -24.51
CA ALA A 161 15.23 -7.82 -25.59
C ALA A 161 13.76 -7.98 -25.19
N LEU A 162 13.43 -9.02 -24.41
CA LEU A 162 12.08 -9.20 -23.89
C LEU A 162 11.74 -8.16 -22.82
N ALA A 163 12.65 -7.92 -21.87
CA ALA A 163 12.47 -6.96 -20.79
C ALA A 163 12.22 -5.53 -21.31
N GLU A 164 12.88 -5.15 -22.40
CA GLU A 164 12.64 -3.86 -23.06
C GLU A 164 11.24 -3.74 -23.67
N ARG A 165 10.72 -4.82 -24.26
CA ARG A 165 9.33 -4.83 -24.76
C ARG A 165 8.34 -4.68 -23.60
N GLY A 166 8.57 -5.37 -22.49
CA GLY A 166 7.76 -5.23 -21.27
C GLY A 166 7.64 -3.79 -20.78
N LYS A 167 8.73 -3.01 -20.81
CA LYS A 167 8.72 -1.58 -20.46
C LYS A 167 7.76 -0.76 -21.31
N GLN A 168 7.75 -1.00 -22.62
CA GLN A 168 6.94 -0.25 -23.58
C GLN A 168 5.45 -0.58 -23.46
N VAL A 169 5.12 -1.85 -23.19
CA VAL A 169 3.73 -2.32 -23.07
C VAL A 169 3.06 -1.82 -21.80
N MET A 170 3.80 -1.74 -20.68
CA MET A 170 3.23 -1.36 -19.39
C MET A 170 3.31 0.15 -19.07
N GLY A 171 3.83 0.97 -19.99
CA GLY A 171 3.97 2.42 -19.78
C GLY A 171 4.93 2.81 -18.64
N LYS A 172 5.73 1.87 -18.13
CA LYS A 172 6.66 2.08 -17.02
C LYS A 172 7.88 2.88 -17.49
N ARG A 173 8.10 4.07 -16.92
CA ARG A 173 9.37 4.80 -17.05
C ARG A 173 10.40 4.22 -16.09
N GLN A 174 10.93 3.06 -16.44
CA GLN A 174 12.02 2.41 -15.71
C GLN A 174 13.33 2.68 -16.46
N ASP A 175 14.26 3.37 -15.81
CA ASP A 175 15.59 3.61 -16.36
C ASP A 175 16.47 2.38 -16.13
N ALA A 176 17.16 1.92 -17.17
CA ALA A 176 18.06 0.77 -17.05
C ALA A 176 19.33 0.92 -17.87
N GLU A 177 20.45 0.65 -17.20
CA GLU A 177 21.79 0.57 -17.76
C GLU A 177 22.14 -0.90 -17.98
N LYS A 178 22.57 -1.22 -19.20
CA LYS A 178 22.90 -2.59 -19.60
C LYS A 178 24.40 -2.71 -19.82
N GLN A 179 24.96 -3.83 -19.38
CA GLN A 179 26.34 -4.20 -19.62
C GLN A 179 26.42 -5.67 -20.02
N ARG A 180 27.29 -5.98 -20.98
CA ARG A 180 27.65 -7.33 -21.38
C ARG A 180 29.16 -7.50 -21.28
N ASP A 181 29.60 -8.55 -20.61
CA ASP A 181 31.00 -8.93 -20.47
C ASP A 181 31.14 -10.43 -20.76
N GLY A 182 31.55 -10.77 -21.99
CA GLY A 182 31.47 -12.14 -22.51
C GLY A 182 30.04 -12.69 -22.47
N ASP A 183 29.86 -13.80 -21.76
CA ASP A 183 28.56 -14.46 -21.53
C ASP A 183 27.80 -13.85 -20.35
N ARG A 184 28.46 -13.03 -19.52
CA ARG A 184 27.80 -12.38 -18.39
C ARG A 184 27.02 -11.16 -18.87
N GLN A 185 25.74 -11.18 -18.57
CA GLN A 185 24.80 -10.11 -18.82
C GLN A 185 24.42 -9.43 -17.51
N ARG A 186 24.39 -8.10 -17.49
CA ARG A 186 24.00 -7.31 -16.32
C ARG A 186 23.09 -6.15 -16.69
N VAL A 187 21.99 -6.03 -15.95
CA VAL A 187 21.16 -4.83 -15.94
C VAL A 187 21.29 -4.14 -14.58
N ARG A 188 21.33 -2.82 -14.61
CA ARG A 188 21.14 -1.96 -13.44
C ARG A 188 19.91 -1.10 -13.69
N VAL A 189 18.97 -1.12 -12.76
CA VAL A 189 17.60 -0.66 -12.97
C VAL A 189 17.25 0.31 -11.86
N ARG A 190 16.71 1.47 -12.23
CA ARG A 190 16.12 2.47 -11.34
C ARG A 190 14.62 2.44 -11.50
N GLU A 191 13.90 2.22 -10.42
CA GLU A 191 12.44 2.13 -10.45
C GLU A 191 11.83 2.79 -9.21
N VAL A 192 10.63 3.32 -9.38
CA VAL A 192 9.84 3.96 -8.33
C VAL A 192 8.49 3.27 -8.28
N ALA A 193 8.04 2.92 -7.07
CA ALA A 193 6.70 2.38 -6.84
C ALA A 193 6.00 3.16 -5.73
N VAL A 194 4.72 3.45 -5.94
CA VAL A 194 3.86 4.12 -4.96
C VAL A 194 3.71 3.29 -3.67
N LEU A 195 3.57 3.99 -2.55
CA LEU A 195 3.23 3.42 -1.25
C LEU A 195 1.79 3.75 -0.90
N GLN A 196 1.10 2.80 -0.26
CA GLN A 196 -0.27 3.02 0.19
C GLN A 196 -0.32 3.83 1.50
N PRO A 197 -1.34 4.69 1.70
CA PRO A 197 -2.37 5.01 0.73
C PRO A 197 -1.86 6.05 -0.28
N GLU A 198 -2.14 5.82 -1.57
CA GLU A 198 -1.74 6.74 -2.64
C GLU A 198 -2.62 8.00 -2.66
N ALA A 199 -3.89 7.84 -2.29
CA ALA A 199 -4.91 8.88 -2.27
C ALA A 199 -5.68 8.87 -0.95
N ARG A 200 -6.76 9.66 -0.89
CA ARG A 200 -7.74 9.59 0.21
C ARG A 200 -8.21 8.16 0.42
N VAL A 201 -8.32 7.74 1.68
CA VAL A 201 -8.98 6.49 2.06
C VAL A 201 -10.10 6.75 3.04
N GLU A 202 -11.19 6.00 2.91
CA GLU A 202 -12.31 6.02 3.83
C GLU A 202 -12.35 4.66 4.53
N ILE A 203 -12.31 4.67 5.87
CA ILE A 203 -12.31 3.45 6.68
C ILE A 203 -13.33 3.57 7.81
N PRO A 204 -14.01 2.47 8.19
CA PRO A 204 -14.88 2.49 9.35
C PRO A 204 -14.04 2.65 10.61
N LEU A 205 -14.48 3.53 11.51
CA LEU A 205 -13.79 3.79 12.77
C LEU A 205 -14.13 2.69 13.80
N GLN A 206 -13.70 1.47 13.47
CA GLN A 206 -13.95 0.26 14.25
C GLN A 206 -12.61 -0.39 14.60
N ALA A 207 -12.35 -0.55 15.90
CA ALA A 207 -11.14 -1.21 16.36
C ALA A 207 -11.08 -2.66 15.86
N GLY A 208 -9.92 -3.07 15.36
CA GLY A 208 -9.71 -4.38 14.76
C GLY A 208 -10.17 -4.49 13.31
N TRP A 209 -10.64 -3.40 12.69
CA TRP A 209 -10.97 -3.42 11.25
C TRP A 209 -9.73 -3.73 10.41
N THR A 210 -9.90 -4.59 9.41
CA THR A 210 -8.85 -4.98 8.48
C THR A 210 -9.34 -5.04 7.05
N PHE A 211 -8.48 -4.67 6.12
CA PHE A 211 -8.69 -4.85 4.68
C PHE A 211 -7.39 -5.32 4.05
N ALA A 212 -7.47 -6.23 3.08
CA ALA A 212 -6.31 -6.75 2.36
C ALA A 212 -6.57 -6.72 0.85
N GLN A 213 -5.51 -6.44 0.09
CA GLN A 213 -5.52 -6.53 -1.37
C GLN A 213 -4.29 -7.31 -1.84
N GLY A 214 -4.51 -8.21 -2.80
CA GLY A 214 -3.47 -9.07 -3.34
C GLY A 214 -3.04 -10.18 -2.39
N THR A 215 -2.06 -10.95 -2.84
CA THR A 215 -1.47 -12.12 -2.18
C THR A 215 0.04 -12.00 -2.14
N GLN A 216 0.71 -12.90 -1.42
CA GLN A 216 2.18 -12.94 -1.35
C GLN A 216 2.85 -13.06 -2.72
N ASP A 217 2.19 -13.69 -3.69
CA ASP A 217 2.75 -13.92 -5.02
C ASP A 217 2.49 -12.77 -6.00
N ASP A 218 1.56 -11.87 -5.67
CA ASP A 218 1.26 -10.73 -6.51
C ASP A 218 2.43 -9.72 -6.51
N PRO A 219 2.63 -8.97 -7.61
CA PRO A 219 3.65 -7.92 -7.67
C PRO A 219 3.44 -6.84 -6.60
N HIS A 220 2.22 -6.63 -6.17
CA HIS A 220 1.86 -5.68 -5.11
C HIS A 220 0.80 -6.31 -4.23
N ALA A 221 1.03 -6.32 -2.92
CA ALA A 221 0.02 -6.71 -1.94
C ALA A 221 0.18 -5.90 -0.66
N PHE A 222 -0.94 -5.67 0.03
CA PHE A 222 -0.94 -4.88 1.26
C PHE A 222 -2.14 -5.21 2.15
N ILE A 223 -1.99 -4.88 3.43
CA ILE A 223 -3.01 -5.07 4.48
C ILE A 223 -3.09 -3.80 5.32
N TYR A 224 -4.30 -3.27 5.44
CA TYR A 224 -4.69 -2.21 6.36
C TYR A 224 -5.17 -2.85 7.66
N ARG A 225 -4.71 -2.33 8.81
CA ARG A 225 -5.17 -2.72 10.15
C ARG A 225 -5.40 -1.48 10.99
N LEU A 226 -6.64 -1.25 11.39
CA LEU A 226 -7.02 -0.16 12.27
C LEU A 226 -7.14 -0.67 13.70
N GLN A 227 -6.52 0.03 14.62
CA GLN A 227 -6.61 -0.26 16.05
C GLN A 227 -6.70 1.03 16.85
N ARG A 228 -7.31 0.92 18.03
CA ARG A 228 -7.27 1.93 19.08
C ARG A 228 -6.03 1.70 19.95
N ILE A 229 -5.35 2.77 20.36
CA ILE A 229 -4.01 2.69 20.99
C ILE A 229 -3.89 3.42 22.35
N ASP A 230 -5.02 3.86 22.90
CA ASP A 230 -5.12 4.42 24.26
C ASP A 230 -5.69 3.42 25.28
#